data_AF-A0A959P1M5-F1
#
_entry.id   AF-A0A959P1M5-F1
#
_cell.length_a   1.000
_cell.length_b   1.000
_cell.length_c   1.000
_cell.angle_alpha   90.00
_cell.angle_beta   90.00
_cell.angle_gamma   90.00
#
_symmetry.space_group_name_H-M   'P 1'
#
loop_
_entity.id
_entity.type
_entity.pdbx_description
1 polymer ?
#
loop_
_entity_poly.entity_id
_entity_poly.type
_entity_poly.pdbx_seq_one_letter_code
_entity_poly.pdbx_strand_id
1 'polypeptide(L)'
;MKKRRIHFLNINKDRFMLVVMIMAVVCLGLGLLEAFKEGVNYYLIASSYFLMAFYFSKIFWYRNMVQYNKLGGTIKINSFFGKSFKFKDFKSTTIEKNTLKITTTNNKNL
;
A
#
# COMPACT_ATOMS: atom_id res chain seq x y z
N MET A 1 9.32 28.80 2.30
CA MET A 1 8.36 27.68 2.10
C MET A 1 8.85 26.46 2.85
N LYS A 2 8.10 25.92 3.83
CA LYS A 2 8.51 24.73 4.60
C LYS A 2 8.50 23.51 3.66
N LYS A 3 9.67 22.90 3.39
CA LYS A 3 9.83 21.73 2.51
C LYS A 3 8.97 20.58 3.07
N ARG A 4 7.78 20.35 2.51
CA ARG A 4 6.96 19.19 2.89
C ARG A 4 7.61 17.97 2.24
N ARG A 5 8.23 17.10 3.05
CA ARG A 5 8.85 15.87 2.56
C ARG A 5 7.78 14.96 1.96
N ILE A 6 8.05 14.43 0.77
CA ILE A 6 7.23 13.41 0.10
C ILE A 6 7.92 12.08 0.33
N HIS A 7 7.21 11.10 0.88
CA HIS A 7 7.75 9.77 1.08
C HIS A 7 7.48 8.91 -0.16
N PHE A 8 8.54 8.32 -0.74
CA PHE A 8 8.41 7.42 -1.88
C PHE A 8 8.52 5.98 -1.37
N LEU A 9 7.42 5.23 -1.51
CA LEU A 9 7.34 3.84 -1.09
C LEU A 9 7.24 2.94 -2.31
N ASN A 10 8.26 2.11 -2.51
CA ASN A 10 8.21 1.04 -3.51
C ASN A 10 7.66 -0.22 -2.86
N ILE A 11 6.42 -0.58 -3.19
CA ILE A 11 5.72 -1.74 -2.61
C ILE A 11 6.52 -3.03 -2.83
N ASN A 12 7.14 -3.18 -4.01
CA ASN A 12 7.89 -4.40 -4.35
C ASN A 12 9.24 -4.52 -3.62
N LYS A 13 9.80 -3.41 -3.13
CA LYS A 13 11.09 -3.41 -2.40
C LYS A 13 10.90 -3.42 -0.89
N ASP A 14 9.67 -3.35 -0.40
CA ASP A 14 9.35 -3.29 1.01
C ASP A 14 9.41 -4.68 1.67
N ARG A 15 10.64 -5.21 1.77
CA ARG A 15 10.90 -6.56 2.31
C ARG A 15 10.41 -6.73 3.74
N PHE A 16 10.47 -5.67 4.54
CA PHE A 16 9.96 -5.70 5.90
C PHE A 16 8.45 -5.98 5.93
N MET A 17 7.68 -5.24 5.14
CA MET A 17 6.23 -5.45 5.07
C MET A 17 5.86 -6.78 4.40
N LEU A 18 6.66 -7.26 3.45
CA LEU A 18 6.51 -8.61 2.91
C LEU A 18 6.64 -9.67 4.01
N VAL A 19 7.67 -9.57 4.86
CA VAL A 19 7.87 -10.49 5.99
C VAL A 19 6.72 -10.41 6.98
N VAL A 20 6.23 -9.21 7.31
CA VAL A 20 5.04 -9.02 8.16
C VAL A 20 3.82 -9.74 7.57
N MET A 21 3.59 -9.60 6.26
CA MET A 21 2.49 -10.30 5.57
C MET A 21 2.64 -11.82 5.62
N ILE A 22 3.84 -12.34 5.35
CA ILE A 22 4.11 -13.78 5.40
C ILE A 22 3.86 -14.30 6.82
N MET A 23 4.35 -13.58 7.84
CA MET A 23 4.15 -13.95 9.23
C MET A 23 2.67 -13.96 9.62
N ALA A 24 1.89 -12.97 9.15
CA ALA A 24 0.44 -12.95 9.38
C ALA A 24 -0.25 -14.20 8.80
N VAL A 25 0.12 -14.61 7.58
CA VAL A 25 -0.43 -15.81 6.94
C VAL A 25 -0.02 -17.08 7.70
N VAL A 26 1.23 -17.17 8.16
CA VAL A 26 1.70 -18.32 8.95
C VAL A 26 0.95 -18.41 10.28
N CYS A 27 0.79 -17.30 11.00
CA CYS A 27 0.02 -17.28 12.26
C CYS A 27 -1.43 -17.68 12.05
N LEU A 28 -2.08 -17.19 10.99
CA LEU A 28 -3.45 -17.58 10.67
C LEU A 28 -3.55 -19.07 10.33
N GLY A 29 -2.62 -19.58 9.51
CA GLY A 29 -2.58 -20.99 9.12
C GLY A 29 -2.37 -21.93 10.31
N LEU A 30 -1.40 -21.64 11.18
CA LEU A 30 -1.15 -22.43 12.38
C LEU A 30 -2.34 -22.39 13.35
N GLY A 31 -2.91 -21.21 13.58
CA GLY A 31 -4.08 -21.06 14.46
C GLY A 31 -5.32 -21.81 13.95
N LEU A 32 -5.50 -21.90 12.62
CA LEU A 32 -6.57 -22.71 12.01
C LEU A 32 -6.25 -24.22 12.01
N LEU A 33 -4.99 -24.63 11.83
CA LEU A 33 -4.60 -26.03 11.88
C LEU A 33 -4.78 -26.62 13.29
N GLU A 34 -4.45 -25.86 14.33
CA GLU A 34 -4.71 -26.23 15.73
C GLU A 34 -6.20 -26.41 16.01
N ALA A 35 -7.06 -25.63 15.33
CA ALA A 35 -8.51 -25.76 15.44
C ALA A 35 -9.04 -27.14 15.06
N PHE A 36 -8.34 -27.88 14.18
CA PHE A 36 -8.72 -29.23 13.79
C PHE A 36 -8.23 -30.31 14.77
N LYS A 37 -7.31 -29.99 15.69
CA LYS A 37 -6.71 -30.96 16.63
C LYS A 37 -7.21 -30.79 18.07
N GLU A 38 -7.00 -29.61 18.64
CA GLU A 38 -7.18 -29.37 20.08
C GLU A 38 -8.11 -28.18 20.38
N GLY A 39 -8.54 -27.46 19.33
CA GLY A 39 -9.39 -26.28 19.43
C GLY A 39 -8.71 -25.02 18.87
N VAL A 40 -9.50 -23.96 18.72
CA VAL A 40 -9.02 -22.73 18.07
C VAL A 40 -8.02 -22.01 18.98
N ASN A 41 -6.80 -21.79 18.49
CA ASN A 41 -5.84 -20.93 19.18
C ASN A 41 -6.10 -19.45 18.86
N TYR A 42 -6.92 -18.82 19.70
CA TYR A 42 -7.31 -17.43 19.54
C TYR A 42 -6.13 -16.45 19.55
N TYR A 43 -5.02 -16.78 20.22
CA TYR A 43 -3.84 -15.89 20.27
C TYR A 43 -3.13 -15.83 18.92
N LEU A 44 -2.97 -16.97 18.22
CA LEU A 44 -2.38 -17.02 16.89
C LEU A 44 -3.26 -16.34 15.84
N ILE A 45 -4.58 -16.53 15.94
CA ILE A 45 -5.53 -15.85 15.05
C ILE A 45 -5.52 -14.33 15.32
N ALA A 46 -5.56 -13.90 16.58
CA ALA A 46 -5.49 -12.48 16.94
C ALA A 46 -4.19 -11.82 16.47
N SER A 47 -3.04 -12.51 16.59
CA SER A 47 -1.76 -11.99 16.10
C SER A 47 -1.74 -11.82 14.57
N SER A 48 -2.39 -12.72 13.83
CA SER A 48 -2.52 -12.60 12.37
C SER A 48 -3.30 -11.34 11.97
N TYR A 49 -4.44 -11.08 12.62
CA TYR A 49 -5.24 -9.89 12.39
C TYR A 49 -4.50 -8.63 12.80
N PHE A 50 -3.76 -8.67 13.91
CA PHE A 50 -2.94 -7.55 14.36
C PHE A 50 -1.85 -7.21 13.32
N LEU A 51 -1.13 -8.21 12.79
CA LEU A 51 -0.10 -8.00 11.77
C LEU A 51 -0.70 -7.46 10.46
N MET A 52 -1.88 -7.93 10.06
CA MET A 52 -2.61 -7.37 8.91
C MET A 52 -3.02 -5.91 9.16
N ALA A 53 -3.58 -5.59 10.32
CA ALA A 53 -3.92 -4.23 10.69
C ALA A 53 -2.69 -3.31 10.68
N PHE A 54 -1.56 -3.80 11.20
CA PHE A 54 -0.29 -3.10 11.17
C PHE A 54 0.19 -2.83 9.74
N TYR A 55 0.11 -3.82 8.84
CA TYR A 55 0.44 -3.64 7.43
C TYR A 55 -0.42 -2.54 6.77
N PHE A 56 -1.75 -2.58 6.95
CA PHE A 56 -2.65 -1.59 6.37
C PHE A 56 -2.53 -0.20 7.00
N SER A 57 -2.07 -0.12 8.25
CA SER A 57 -1.87 1.16 8.95
C SER A 57 -0.89 2.09 8.23
N LYS A 58 0.00 1.54 7.40
CA LYS A 58 1.02 2.28 6.65
C LYS A 58 0.46 3.39 5.75
N ILE A 59 -0.77 3.22 5.26
CA ILE A 59 -1.48 4.24 4.48
C ILE A 59 -1.64 5.55 5.28
N PHE A 60 -1.69 5.47 6.61
CA PHE A 60 -1.91 6.61 7.50
C PHE A 60 -0.62 7.24 8.03
N TRP A 61 0.54 6.57 7.94
CA TRP A 61 1.80 7.04 8.54
C TRP A 61 2.30 8.35 7.91
N TYR A 62 1.99 8.56 6.63
CA TYR A 62 2.48 9.70 5.88
C TYR A 62 1.34 10.53 5.31
N ARG A 63 1.44 11.85 5.52
CA ARG A 63 0.53 12.85 4.97
C ARG A 63 0.76 13.12 3.48
N ASN A 64 2.02 13.01 3.03
CA ASN A 64 2.39 13.06 1.62
C ASN A 64 3.19 11.81 1.27
N MET A 65 2.63 10.93 0.44
CA MET A 65 3.26 9.68 0.05
C MET A 65 2.95 9.32 -1.39
N VAL A 66 3.95 8.79 -2.08
CA VAL A 66 3.81 8.17 -3.39
C VAL A 66 4.13 6.69 -3.21
N GLN A 67 3.10 5.86 -3.28
CA GLN A 67 3.28 4.41 -3.35
C GLN A 67 3.33 4.00 -4.82
N TYR A 68 4.26 3.13 -5.18
CA TYR A 68 4.37 2.65 -6.56
C TYR A 68 4.85 1.20 -6.62
N ASN A 69 4.44 0.52 -7.68
CA ASN A 69 4.91 -0.80 -8.09
C ASN A 69 5.13 -0.81 -9.61
N LYS A 70 5.34 -1.98 -10.22
CA LYS A 70 5.49 -2.10 -11.68
C LYS A 70 4.20 -1.83 -12.47
N LEU A 71 3.04 -1.92 -11.84
CA LEU A 71 1.72 -1.83 -12.48
C LEU A 71 1.13 -0.41 -12.43
N GLY A 72 1.48 0.37 -11.40
CA GLY A 72 0.94 1.70 -11.17
C GLY A 72 1.42 2.29 -9.86
N GLY A 73 0.67 3.27 -9.37
CA GLY A 73 0.94 3.91 -8.10
C GLY A 73 -0.24 4.69 -7.54
N THR A 74 -0.06 5.15 -6.32
CA THR A 74 -1.01 6.00 -5.60
C THR A 74 -0.26 7.21 -5.06
N ILE A 75 -0.73 8.39 -5.45
CA ILE A 75 -0.21 9.68 -4.95
C ILE A 75 -1.19 10.23 -3.93
N LYS A 76 -0.68 10.46 -2.72
CA LYS A 76 -1.38 11.10 -1.61
C LYS A 76 -0.65 12.40 -1.29
N ILE A 77 -1.33 13.53 -1.45
CA ILE A 77 -0.80 14.86 -1.10
C ILE A 77 -1.82 15.55 -0.21
N ASN A 78 -1.47 15.76 1.06
CA ASN A 78 -2.30 16.47 2.05
C ASN A 78 -3.79 16.05 2.09
N SER A 79 -4.09 14.80 1.74
CA SER A 79 -5.45 14.26 1.63
C SER A 79 -5.52 12.91 2.32
N PHE A 80 -6.70 12.55 2.81
CA PHE A 80 -6.96 11.21 3.35
C PHE A 80 -7.00 10.17 2.22
N PHE A 81 -7.68 10.51 1.12
CA PHE A 81 -7.74 9.70 -0.09
C PHE A 81 -6.63 10.09 -1.08
N GLY A 82 -5.86 9.11 -1.53
CA GLY A 82 -4.89 9.27 -2.61
C GLY A 82 -5.54 9.07 -3.97
N LYS A 83 -4.95 9.66 -5.02
CA LYS A 83 -5.29 9.36 -6.41
C LYS A 83 -4.46 8.16 -6.87
N SER A 84 -5.12 7.08 -7.27
CA SER A 84 -4.49 5.89 -7.83
C SER A 84 -4.49 5.93 -9.35
N PHE A 85 -3.44 5.40 -9.94
CA PHE A 85 -3.28 5.32 -11.40
C PHE A 85 -2.59 4.01 -11.78
N LYS A 86 -2.87 3.55 -13.01
CA LYS A 86 -2.21 2.39 -13.61
C LYS A 86 -1.36 2.87 -14.78
N PHE A 87 -0.13 2.37 -14.89
CA PHE A 87 0.76 2.75 -16.00
C PHE A 87 0.23 2.30 -17.35
N LYS A 88 -0.52 1.19 -17.40
CA LYS A 88 -1.18 0.71 -18.62
C LYS A 88 -2.15 1.73 -19.22
N ASP A 89 -2.70 2.61 -18.39
CA ASP A 89 -3.70 3.60 -18.82
C ASP A 89 -3.04 4.92 -19.24
N PHE A 90 -1.71 5.04 -19.21
CA PHE A 90 -1.01 6.26 -19.58
C PHE A 90 -0.89 6.40 -21.10
N LYS A 91 -1.45 7.47 -21.64
CA LYS A 91 -1.36 7.81 -23.07
C LYS A 91 -0.24 8.82 -23.34
N SER A 92 -0.12 9.84 -22.50
CA SER A 92 0.96 10.83 -22.59
C SER A 92 1.23 11.49 -21.24
N THR A 93 2.46 11.96 -21.07
CA THR A 93 2.88 12.77 -19.93
C THR A 93 3.46 14.07 -20.44
N THR A 94 2.89 15.19 -20.05
CA THR A 94 3.39 16.52 -20.41
C THR A 94 3.81 17.25 -19.14
N ILE A 95 5.02 17.81 -19.16
CA ILE A 95 5.51 18.68 -18.08
C ILE A 95 5.35 20.12 -18.59
N GLU A 96 4.42 20.86 -18.02
CA GLU A 96 4.22 22.28 -18.33
C GLU A 96 4.62 23.12 -17.11
N LYS A 97 5.70 23.91 -17.27
CA LYS A 97 6.27 24.75 -16.20
C LYS A 97 6.70 23.94 -14.98
N ASN A 98 5.76 23.70 -14.05
CA ASN A 98 5.97 23.02 -12.77
C ASN A 98 4.81 22.06 -12.43
N THR A 99 3.99 21.71 -13.43
CA THR A 99 2.89 20.76 -13.29
C THR A 99 3.14 19.56 -14.21
N LEU A 100 2.99 18.37 -13.64
CA LEU A 100 2.98 17.13 -14.40
C LEU A 100 1.52 16.81 -14.75
N LYS A 101 1.18 16.85 -16.03
CA LYS A 101 -0.13 16.42 -16.54
C LYS A 101 -0.01 14.99 -17.07
N ILE A 102 -0.88 14.13 -16.57
CA ILE A 102 -0.96 12.73 -16.99
C ILE A 102 -2.29 12.53 -17.71
N THR A 103 -2.24 12.24 -19.00
CA THR A 103 -3.43 11.98 -19.82
C THR A 103 -3.65 10.47 -19.86
N THR A 104 -4.82 10.03 -19.39
CA THR A 104 -5.19 8.62 -19.44
C THR A 104 -6.10 8.29 -20.62
N THR A 105 -6.03 7.06 -21.11
CA THR A 105 -6.82 6.58 -22.26
C THR A 105 -8.32 6.66 -22.04
N ASN A 106 -8.76 6.75 -20.77
CA ASN A 106 -10.18 6.77 -20.39
C ASN A 106 -10.75 8.20 -20.19
N ASN A 107 -10.10 9.22 -20.76
CA ASN A 107 -10.47 10.65 -20.62
C ASN A 107 -10.61 11.15 -19.16
N LYS A 108 -10.02 10.44 -18.19
CA LYS A 108 -9.94 10.89 -16.79
C LYS A 108 -8.63 11.63 -16.58
N ASN A 109 -8.73 12.92 -16.30
CA ASN A 109 -7.58 13.77 -15.95
C ASN A 109 -7.18 13.51 -14.49
N LEU A 110 -5.93 13.10 -14.27
CA LEU A 110 -5.36 12.80 -12.94
C LEU A 110 -4.48 13.94 -12.43
#